data_AF-A0A1H0S3V5-F1
#
_entry.id   AF-A0A1H0S3V5-F1
#
_cell.length_a   1.000
_cell.length_b   1.000
_cell.length_c   1.000
_cell.angle_alpha   90.00
_cell.angle_beta   90.00
_cell.angle_gamma   90.00
#
_symmetry.space_group_name_H-M   'P 1'
#
loop_
_entity.id
_entity.type
_entity.pdbx_description
1 polymer ?
#
loop_
_entity_poly.entity_id
_entity_poly.type
_entity_poly.pdbx_seq_one_letter_code
_entity_poly.pdbx_strand_id
1 'polypeptide(L)'
;MTKFINNVNKYLSEMKIKQAYLSMITGIDKNKMSRLLTGVQEESGTDMEKIARGLGKNIEFFLADTIIIPRACTSAANKIAFYAGEPSGEQQQIANQLMELMENIDEVMSAKCRFENMARG
;
A
#
# COMPACT_ATOMS: atom_id res chain seq x y z
N MET A 1 -7.05 -4.42 -21.93
CA MET A 1 -6.89 -3.87 -20.56
C MET A 1 -7.37 -2.43 -20.59
N THR A 2 -8.28 -2.05 -19.68
CA THR A 2 -8.92 -0.73 -19.68
C THR A 2 -7.95 0.37 -19.27
N LYS A 3 -8.30 1.64 -19.54
CA LYS A 3 -7.52 2.80 -19.10
C LYS A 3 -7.33 2.80 -17.58
N PHE A 4 -8.40 2.52 -16.84
CA PHE A 4 -8.39 2.43 -15.39
C PHE A 4 -7.34 1.41 -14.90
N ILE A 5 -7.39 0.18 -15.40
CA ILE A 5 -6.46 -0.88 -14.98
C ILE A 5 -5.02 -0.58 -15.41
N ASN A 6 -4.81 0.01 -16.60
CA ASN A 6 -3.47 0.43 -17.03
C ASN A 6 -2.87 1.46 -16.05
N ASN A 7 -3.66 2.45 -15.64
CA ASN A 7 -3.26 3.47 -14.69
C ASN A 7 -3.04 2.90 -13.27
N VAL A 8 -3.88 1.96 -12.84
CA VAL A 8 -3.66 1.21 -11.58
C VAL A 8 -2.35 0.43 -11.63
N ASN A 9 -2.10 -0.36 -12.68
CA ASN A 9 -0.87 -1.14 -12.82
C ASN A 9 0.39 -0.26 -12.82
N LYS A 10 0.33 0.89 -13.50
CA LYS A 10 1.41 1.89 -13.46
C LYS A 10 1.65 2.39 -12.03
N TYR A 11 0.58 2.77 -11.32
CA TYR A 11 0.66 3.21 -9.92
C TYR A 11 1.27 2.14 -9.00
N LEU A 12 0.82 0.90 -9.10
CA LEU A 12 1.34 -0.22 -8.31
C LEU A 12 2.83 -0.44 -8.56
N SER A 13 3.26 -0.37 -9.83
CA SER A 13 4.66 -0.57 -10.22
C SER A 13 5.59 0.54 -9.70
N GLU A 14 5.15 1.80 -9.80
CA GLU A 14 5.93 2.96 -9.34
C GLU A 14 5.98 3.06 -7.81
N MET A 15 4.88 2.76 -7.12
CA MET A 15 4.79 2.75 -5.66
C MET A 15 5.27 1.43 -5.02
N LYS A 16 5.69 0.44 -5.82
CA LYS A 16 6.12 -0.89 -5.39
C LYS A 16 5.07 -1.64 -4.54
N ILE A 17 3.80 -1.43 -4.85
CA ILE A 17 2.69 -2.08 -4.16
C ILE A 17 2.45 -3.47 -4.75
N LYS A 18 2.50 -4.50 -3.89
CA LYS A 18 2.24 -5.89 -4.29
C LYS A 18 0.74 -6.13 -4.48
N GLN A 19 0.37 -6.91 -5.49
CA GLN A 19 -1.02 -7.33 -5.74
C GLN A 19 -1.68 -7.99 -4.50
N ALA A 20 -0.93 -8.81 -3.76
CA ALA A 20 -1.43 -9.47 -2.57
C ALA A 20 -1.88 -8.46 -1.49
N TYR A 21 -1.16 -7.35 -1.35
CA TYR A 21 -1.52 -6.27 -0.44
C TYR A 21 -2.77 -5.54 -0.94
N LEU A 22 -2.84 -5.21 -2.24
CA LEU A 22 -4.04 -4.60 -2.83
C LEU A 22 -5.29 -5.48 -2.61
N SER A 23 -5.16 -6.80 -2.77
CA SER A 23 -6.25 -7.75 -2.52
C SER A 23 -6.71 -7.69 -1.06
N MET A 24 -5.76 -7.61 -0.11
CA MET A 24 -6.04 -7.54 1.32
C MET A 24 -6.81 -6.26 1.71
N ILE A 25 -6.35 -5.09 1.25
CA ILE A 25 -6.96 -3.81 1.65
C ILE A 25 -8.28 -3.52 0.95
N THR A 26 -8.51 -4.11 -0.23
CA THR A 26 -9.76 -3.93 -0.99
C THR A 26 -10.82 -5.00 -0.64
N GLY A 27 -10.41 -6.09 0.00
CA GLY A 27 -11.24 -7.27 0.23
C GLY A 27 -11.60 -8.03 -1.06
N ILE A 28 -10.91 -7.74 -2.17
CA ILE A 28 -11.10 -8.46 -3.44
C ILE A 28 -10.26 -9.74 -3.39
N ASP A 29 -10.88 -10.87 -3.71
CA ASP A 29 -10.20 -12.17 -3.79
C ASP A 29 -8.95 -12.10 -4.69
N LYS A 30 -7.88 -12.81 -4.32
CA LYS A 30 -6.58 -12.76 -5.03
C LYS A 30 -6.70 -13.20 -6.48
N ASN A 31 -7.52 -14.21 -6.78
CA ASN A 31 -7.72 -14.70 -8.14
C ASN A 31 -8.58 -13.74 -8.96
N LYS A 32 -9.59 -13.12 -8.33
CA LYS A 32 -10.32 -12.01 -8.97
C LYS A 32 -9.40 -10.83 -9.26
N MET A 33 -8.61 -10.38 -8.30
CA MET A 33 -7.64 -9.29 -8.47
C MET A 33 -6.65 -9.59 -9.60
N SER A 34 -6.12 -10.82 -9.66
CA SER A 34 -5.21 -11.22 -10.73
C SER A 34 -5.86 -11.09 -12.11
N ARG A 35 -7.10 -11.58 -12.26
CA ARG A 35 -7.85 -11.48 -13.53
C ARG A 35 -8.15 -10.04 -13.93
N LEU A 36 -8.45 -9.17 -12.97
CA LEU A 36 -8.66 -7.74 -13.22
C LEU A 36 -7.36 -7.08 -13.70
N LEU A 37 -6.26 -7.22 -12.95
CA LEU A 37 -4.99 -6.57 -13.27
C LEU A 37 -4.34 -7.10 -14.56
N THR A 38 -4.64 -8.34 -14.96
CA THR A 38 -4.21 -8.93 -16.23
C THR A 38 -5.16 -8.62 -17.40
N GLY A 39 -6.32 -8.04 -17.13
CA GLY A 39 -7.34 -7.72 -18.13
C GLY A 39 -8.09 -8.94 -18.68
N VAL A 40 -8.00 -10.10 -18.02
CA VAL A 40 -8.80 -11.30 -18.34
C VAL A 40 -10.27 -11.07 -18.01
N GLN A 41 -10.54 -10.26 -16.99
CA GLN A 41 -11.88 -9.87 -16.59
C GLN A 41 -11.97 -8.33 -16.59
N GLU A 42 -13.04 -7.78 -17.16
CA GLU A 42 -13.33 -6.35 -17.04
C GLU A 42 -13.78 -6.00 -15.62
N GLU A 43 -13.32 -4.86 -15.14
CA GLU A 43 -13.68 -4.33 -13.83
C GLU A 43 -15.09 -3.71 -13.85
N SER A 44 -15.88 -4.03 -12.82
CA SER A 44 -17.15 -3.35 -12.56
C SER A 44 -16.93 -2.00 -11.88
N GLY A 45 -17.94 -1.12 -11.88
CA GLY A 45 -17.88 0.15 -11.13
C GLY A 45 -17.56 -0.05 -9.65
N THR A 46 -18.10 -1.09 -9.02
CA THR A 46 -17.77 -1.45 -7.63
C THR A 46 -16.33 -1.91 -7.46
N ASP A 47 -15.76 -2.60 -8.45
CA ASP A 47 -14.34 -2.98 -8.42
C ASP A 47 -13.44 -1.75 -8.54
N MET A 48 -13.80 -0.80 -9.42
CA MET A 48 -13.11 0.48 -9.55
C MET A 48 -13.13 1.27 -8.23
N GLU A 49 -14.30 1.40 -7.60
CA GLU A 49 -14.46 2.08 -6.31
C GLU A 49 -13.59 1.45 -5.22
N LYS A 50 -13.64 0.11 -5.08
CA LYS A 50 -12.86 -0.60 -4.07
C LYS A 50 -11.36 -0.43 -4.29
N ILE A 51 -10.89 -0.57 -5.53
CA ILE A 51 -9.48 -0.42 -5.87
C ILE A 51 -9.01 1.02 -5.62
N ALA A 52 -9.75 2.01 -6.11
CA ALA A 52 -9.40 3.42 -5.94
C ALA A 52 -9.36 3.81 -4.45
N ARG A 53 -10.41 3.45 -3.70
CA ARG A 53 -10.49 3.69 -2.25
C ARG A 53 -9.39 2.98 -1.49
N GLY A 54 -9.08 1.73 -1.84
CA GLY A 54 -7.99 0.97 -1.24
C GLY A 54 -6.63 1.63 -1.45
N LEU A 55 -6.43 2.28 -2.60
CA LEU A 55 -5.22 3.03 -2.92
C LEU A 55 -5.24 4.49 -2.40
N GLY A 56 -6.29 4.90 -1.69
CA GLY A 56 -6.44 6.24 -1.15
C GLY A 56 -6.60 7.32 -2.23
N LYS A 57 -7.17 6.97 -3.38
CA LYS A 57 -7.44 7.87 -4.51
C LYS A 57 -8.90 7.78 -4.92
N ASN A 58 -9.35 8.76 -5.71
CA ASN A 58 -10.66 8.71 -6.34
C ASN A 58 -10.59 7.96 -7.68
N ILE A 59 -11.73 7.51 -8.20
CA ILE A 59 -11.79 6.76 -9.46
C ILE A 59 -11.30 7.63 -10.62
N GLU A 60 -11.66 8.92 -10.60
CA GLU A 60 -11.30 9.90 -11.62
C GLU A 60 -9.78 10.04 -11.77
N PHE A 61 -9.03 9.86 -10.69
CA PHE A 61 -7.57 9.85 -10.74
C PHE A 61 -7.06 8.76 -11.71
N PHE A 62 -7.63 7.56 -11.66
CA PHE A 62 -7.24 6.46 -12.54
C PHE A 62 -7.93 6.49 -13.90
N LEU A 63 -8.98 7.28 -14.09
CA LEU A 63 -9.62 7.52 -15.39
C LEU A 63 -8.98 8.66 -16.19
N ALA A 64 -8.17 9.49 -15.55
CA ALA A 64 -7.46 10.60 -16.20
C ALA A 64 -6.56 10.11 -17.35
N ASP A 65 -6.41 10.93 -18.38
CA ASP A 65 -5.53 10.64 -19.53
C ASP A 65 -4.05 10.57 -19.13
N THR A 66 -3.68 11.29 -18.08
CA THR A 66 -2.33 11.24 -17.52
C THR A 66 -2.42 11.28 -16.00
N ILE A 67 -1.80 10.28 -15.36
CA ILE A 67 -1.66 10.24 -13.90
C ILE A 67 -0.29 10.77 -13.49
N ILE A 68 -0.30 11.70 -12.54
CA ILE A 68 0.92 12.19 -11.89
C ILE A 68 1.11 11.35 -10.63
N ILE A 69 2.09 10.46 -10.68
CA ILE A 69 2.48 9.62 -9.55
C ILE A 69 3.71 10.28 -8.93
N PRO A 70 3.64 10.74 -7.67
CA PRO A 70 4.83 11.17 -6.95
C PRO A 70 5.80 9.99 -6.92
N ARG A 71 7.03 10.17 -7.43
CA ARG A 71 8.05 9.12 -7.34
C ARG A 71 8.20 8.77 -5.87
N ALA A 72 8.00 7.49 -5.51
CA ALA A 72 8.51 6.97 -4.25
C ALA A 72 10.01 7.29 -4.25
N CYS A 73 10.44 8.19 -3.38
CA CYS A 73 11.82 8.66 -3.32
C CYS A 73 12.77 7.46 -3.20
N THR A 74 13.32 7.00 -4.32
CA THR A 74 14.62 6.35 -4.30
C THR A 74 15.60 7.46 -3.94
N SER A 75 16.21 7.33 -2.77
CA SER A 75 17.27 8.20 -2.22
C SER A 75 16.81 9.35 -1.33
N ALA A 76 16.47 9.00 -0.09
CA ALA A 76 17.16 9.39 1.14
C ALA A 76 16.22 9.07 2.30
N ALA A 77 16.75 8.69 3.46
CA ALA A 77 16.02 8.65 4.72
C ALA A 77 15.54 10.06 5.13
N ASN A 78 14.66 10.65 4.32
CA ASN A 78 14.11 11.97 4.51
C ASN A 78 12.90 11.82 5.40
N LYS A 79 13.21 11.84 6.70
CA LYS A 79 12.48 12.54 7.76
C LYS A 79 11.00 12.70 7.45
N ILE A 80 10.21 11.82 8.04
CA ILE A 80 8.80 12.09 8.33
C ILE A 80 8.79 13.45 9.04
N ALA A 81 8.46 14.51 8.30
CA ALA A 81 8.27 15.83 8.87
C ALA A 81 6.98 15.76 9.69
N PHE A 82 7.12 15.39 10.96
CA PHE A 82 6.05 15.49 11.94
C PHE A 82 5.69 16.98 12.08
N TYR A 83 4.46 17.31 11.71
CA TYR A 83 3.68 18.50 12.02
C TYR A 83 4.39 19.72 12.66
N ALA A 84 4.49 20.80 11.88
CA ALA A 84 4.15 22.19 12.24
C ALA A 84 4.58 22.78 13.61
N GLY A 85 5.72 22.39 14.18
CA GLY A 85 6.31 23.00 15.38
C GLY A 85 7.54 22.22 15.89
N GLU A 86 8.27 22.77 16.87
CA GLU A 86 9.25 21.96 17.61
C GLU A 86 8.51 20.85 18.35
N PRO A 87 8.83 19.56 18.12
CA PRO A 87 8.14 18.47 18.78
C PRO A 87 8.39 18.54 20.28
N SER A 88 7.35 18.32 21.08
CA SER A 88 7.53 18.12 22.53
C SER A 88 8.33 16.84 22.78
N GLY A 89 8.94 16.70 23.97
CA GLY A 89 9.72 15.52 24.31
C GLY A 89 8.96 14.19 24.16
N GLU A 90 7.64 14.20 24.42
CA GLU A 90 6.76 13.04 24.23
C GLU A 90 6.52 12.72 22.75
N GLN A 91 6.33 13.74 21.90
CA GLN A 91 6.16 13.54 20.47
C GLN A 91 7.42 12.96 19.83
N GLN A 92 8.60 13.36 20.33
CA GLN A 92 9.86 12.82 19.86
C GLN A 92 10.06 11.36 20.30
N GLN A 93 9.65 11.00 21.51
CA GLN A 93 9.64 9.59 21.94
C GLN A 93 8.70 8.74 21.08
N ILE A 94 7.49 9.21 20.81
CA ILE A 94 6.51 8.49 19.97
C ILE A 94 7.05 8.31 18.55
N ALA A 95 7.66 9.35 17.97
CA ALA A 95 8.27 9.25 16.63
C ALA A 95 9.43 8.24 16.58
N ASN A 96 10.28 8.20 17.61
CA ASN A 96 11.37 7.24 17.71
C ASN A 96 10.86 5.80 17.84
N GLN A 97 9.84 5.57 18.68
CA GLN A 97 9.21 4.25 18.83
C GLN A 97 8.54 3.77 17.54
N LEU A 98 7.94 4.68 16.78
CA LEU A 98 7.35 4.36 15.47
C LEU A 98 8.43 3.99 14.44
N MET A 99 9.58 4.68 14.43
CA MET A 99 10.70 4.31 13.57
C MET A 99 11.28 2.95 13.95
N GLU A 100 11.50 2.70 15.24
CA GLU A 100 11.99 1.41 15.74
C GLU A 100 11.03 0.26 15.40
N LEU A 101 9.72 0.49 15.49
CA LEU A 101 8.72 -0.48 15.06
C LEU A 101 8.77 -0.73 13.55
N MET A 102 8.93 0.31 12.73
CA MET A 102 9.02 0.19 11.28
C MET A 102 10.29 -0.58 10.85
N GLU A 103 11.42 -0.32 11.49
CA GLU A 103 12.68 -1.01 11.22
C GLU A 103 12.64 -2.49 11.62
N ASN A 104 11.91 -2.82 12.70
CA ASN A 104 11.84 -4.18 13.25
C ASN A 104 10.51 -4.89 12.95
N ILE A 105 9.68 -4.37 12.03
CA ILE A 105 8.35 -4.92 11.76
C ILE A 105 8.42 -6.36 11.24
N ASP A 106 9.45 -6.68 10.45
CA ASP A 106 9.69 -8.04 9.97
C ASP A 106 10.06 -8.98 11.13
N GLU A 107 10.73 -8.51 12.18
CA GLU A 107 11.08 -9.32 13.34
C GLU A 107 9.85 -9.58 14.23
N VAL A 108 8.99 -8.58 14.43
CA VAL A 108 7.71 -8.72 15.16
C VAL A 108 6.73 -9.62 14.40
N MET A 109 6.60 -9.43 13.09
CA MET A 109 5.70 -10.24 12.25
C MET A 109 6.23 -11.66 12.05
N SER A 110 7.55 -11.84 11.94
CA SER A 110 8.18 -13.16 11.94
C SER A 110 8.09 -13.82 13.31
N ALA A 111 8.10 -13.06 14.40
CA ALA A 111 7.92 -13.59 15.74
C ALA A 111 6.54 -14.23 15.92
N LYS A 112 5.46 -13.66 15.36
CA LYS A 112 4.14 -14.32 15.35
C LYS A 112 4.22 -15.72 14.72
N CYS A 113 4.90 -15.84 13.57
CA CYS A 113 5.09 -17.12 12.89
C CYS A 113 5.92 -18.11 13.76
N ARG A 114 6.94 -17.61 14.47
CA ARG A 114 7.74 -18.42 15.41
C ARG A 114 6.95 -18.85 16.64
N PHE A 115 6.11 -17.99 17.22
CA PHE A 115 5.25 -18.33 18.36
C PHE A 115 4.15 -19.32 17.98
N GLU A 116 3.51 -19.14 16.82
CA GLU A 116 2.50 -20.07 16.31
C GLU A 116 3.09 -21.46 15.97
N ASN A 117 4.36 -21.52 15.55
CA ASN A 117 5.06 -22.78 15.28
C ASN A 117 5.63 -23.44 16.53
N MET A 118 5.99 -22.69 17.58
CA MET A 118 6.39 -23.26 18.87
C MET A 118 5.23 -23.92 19.62
N ALA A 119 3.99 -23.44 19.44
CA ALA A 119 2.79 -24.07 20.02
C ALA A 119 2.34 -25.36 19.28
N ARG A 120 2.99 -25.70 18.16
CA ARG A 120 2.71 -26.88 17.34
C ARG A 120 3.84 -27.92 17.36
N GLY A 121 4.89 -27.69 18.15
CA GLY A 121 5.99 -28.62 18.41
C GLY A 121 5.79 -29.36 19.72
#